data_AF-A0A519UK16-F1
#
_entry.id   AF-A0A519UK16-F1
#
_cell.length_a   1.000
_cell.length_b   1.000
_cell.length_c   1.000
_cell.angle_alpha   90.00
_cell.angle_beta   90.00
_cell.angle_gamma   90.00
#
_symmetry.space_group_name_H-M   'P 1'
#
loop_
_entity.id
_entity.type
_entity.pdbx_description
1 polymer ?
#
loop_
_entity_poly.entity_id
_entity_poly.type
_entity_poly.pdbx_seq_one_letter_code
_entity_poly.pdbx_strand_id
1 'polypeptide(L)'
;MKNKIAYIICLVLFSINASFAQLNPLTAQYYTNTYLANPAFAGYNQGLNINASYRTQWTRIPGSPVVQNLTADFGTEKVGVGLNINFDKAGLQRQSRVVGTYAYHLKLNNSDKALHFGLSVGFMQQRLSQQDLVGNINDPLAMNYNQ
;
A
#
# COMPACT_ATOMS: atom_id res chain seq x y z
N MET A 1 -51.52 -10.62 -2.91
CA MET A 1 -50.28 -11.38 -3.16
C MET A 1 -49.41 -10.79 -4.27
N LYS A 2 -49.97 -10.25 -5.37
CA LYS A 2 -49.23 -9.62 -6.48
C LYS A 2 -48.26 -8.50 -6.05
N ASN A 3 -48.63 -7.66 -5.07
CA ASN A 3 -47.79 -6.54 -4.62
C ASN A 3 -46.54 -7.00 -3.85
N LYS A 4 -46.59 -8.15 -3.15
CA LYS A 4 -45.44 -8.70 -2.43
C LYS A 4 -44.34 -9.15 -3.39
N ILE A 5 -44.74 -9.71 -4.54
CA ILE A 5 -43.82 -10.13 -5.61
C ILE A 5 -43.11 -8.91 -6.22
N ALA A 6 -43.84 -7.80 -6.44
CA ALA A 6 -43.25 -6.56 -6.93
C ALA A 6 -42.19 -5.98 -5.97
N TYR A 7 -42.43 -6.03 -4.66
CA TYR A 7 -41.43 -5.59 -3.67
C TYR A 7 -40.18 -6.49 -3.65
N ILE A 8 -40.36 -7.80 -3.79
CA ILE A 8 -39.23 -8.75 -3.85
C ILE A 8 -38.42 -8.52 -5.12
N ILE A 9 -39.07 -8.29 -6.26
CA ILE A 9 -38.40 -7.98 -7.53
C ILE A 9 -37.63 -6.66 -7.43
N CYS A 10 -38.22 -5.62 -6.83
CA CYS A 10 -37.57 -4.33 -6.64
C CYS A 10 -36.33 -4.45 -5.73
N LEU A 11 -36.41 -5.26 -4.66
CA LEU A 11 -35.28 -5.52 -3.76
C LEU A 11 -34.12 -6.21 -4.49
N VAL A 12 -34.43 -7.22 -5.32
CA VAL A 12 -33.42 -7.96 -6.10
C VAL A 12 -32.76 -7.05 -7.15
N LEU A 13 -33.53 -6.16 -7.79
CA LEU A 13 -33.02 -5.20 -8.78
C LEU A 13 -32.10 -4.14 -8.15
N PHE A 14 -32.27 -3.83 -6.86
CA PHE A 14 -31.40 -2.89 -6.14
C PHE A 14 -30.05 -3.51 -5.72
N SER A 15 -29.99 -4.84 -5.60
CA SER A 15 -28.79 -5.60 -5.22
C SER A 15 -27.75 -5.77 -6.34
N ILE A 16 -28.07 -5.39 -7.57
CA ILE A 16 -27.23 -5.62 -8.77
C ILE A 16 -26.20 -4.49 -8.99
N ASN A 17 -26.08 -3.56 -8.04
CA ASN A 17 -25.05 -2.53 -8.11
C ASN A 17 -23.66 -3.20 -8.07
N ALA A 18 -22.86 -2.89 -9.10
CA ALA A 18 -21.60 -3.54 -9.42
C ALA A 18 -20.73 -3.76 -8.18
N SER A 19 -20.55 -5.03 -7.81
CA SER A 19 -19.49 -5.41 -6.90
C SER A 19 -18.18 -5.08 -7.58
N PHE A 20 -17.53 -3.98 -7.14
CA PHE A 20 -16.13 -3.77 -7.43
C PHE A 20 -15.37 -4.87 -6.69
N ALA A 21 -15.13 -5.98 -7.37
CA ALA A 21 -14.14 -6.97 -6.97
C ALA A 21 -12.76 -6.30 -7.03
N GLN A 22 -12.50 -5.39 -6.10
CA GLN A 22 -11.21 -4.78 -5.91
C GLN A 22 -10.32 -5.90 -5.40
N LEU A 23 -9.37 -6.31 -6.24
CA LEU A 23 -8.25 -7.08 -5.78
C LEU A 23 -7.67 -6.28 -4.62
N ASN A 24 -7.61 -6.87 -3.42
CA ASN A 24 -6.94 -6.25 -2.29
C ASN A 24 -5.52 -6.83 -2.25
N PRO A 25 -4.54 -6.30 -3.01
CA PRO A 25 -3.21 -6.90 -3.16
C PRO A 25 -2.34 -6.84 -1.89
N LEU A 26 -2.91 -6.46 -0.75
CA LEU A 26 -2.21 -6.13 0.49
C LEU A 26 -2.43 -7.12 1.64
N THR A 27 -3.42 -8.04 1.57
CA THR A 27 -3.76 -8.91 2.71
C THR A 27 -2.60 -9.80 3.15
N ALA A 28 -1.77 -10.28 2.22
CA ALA A 28 -0.60 -11.12 2.55
C ALA A 28 0.50 -10.34 3.28
N GLN A 29 0.61 -9.03 3.02
CA GLN A 29 1.70 -8.22 3.56
C GLN A 29 1.42 -7.75 4.99
N TYR A 30 0.14 -7.69 5.39
CA TYR A 30 -0.26 -7.41 6.78
C TYR A 30 0.32 -8.42 7.77
N TYR A 31 0.23 -9.72 7.46
CA TYR A 31 0.72 -10.79 8.35
C TYR A 31 2.25 -10.81 8.49
N THR A 32 2.96 -10.26 7.50
CA THR A 32 4.42 -10.19 7.53
C THR A 32 4.92 -8.86 8.11
N ASN A 33 4.17 -7.77 7.90
CA ASN A 33 4.53 -6.44 8.33
C ASN A 33 3.29 -5.56 8.49
N THR A 34 2.80 -5.45 9.72
CA THR A 34 1.62 -4.64 10.08
C THR A 34 1.87 -3.13 9.92
N TYR A 35 3.11 -2.67 10.05
CA TYR A 35 3.48 -1.27 9.87
C TYR A 35 3.18 -0.78 8.44
N LEU A 36 3.33 -1.64 7.42
CA LEU A 36 2.97 -1.29 6.04
C LEU A 36 1.46 -1.08 5.84
N ALA A 37 0.62 -1.70 6.67
CA ALA A 37 -0.82 -1.60 6.55
C ALA A 37 -1.38 -0.35 7.25
N ASN A 38 -0.83 0.02 8.41
CA ASN A 38 -1.22 1.23 9.11
C ASN A 38 -0.03 1.83 9.89
N PRO A 39 0.27 3.13 9.70
CA PRO A 39 1.39 3.79 10.35
C PRO A 39 1.31 3.80 11.89
N ALA A 40 0.12 3.67 12.48
CA ALA A 40 -0.05 3.54 13.93
C ALA A 40 0.54 2.24 14.51
N PHE A 41 0.91 1.25 13.68
CA PHE A 41 1.61 0.04 14.09
C PHE A 41 3.14 0.18 14.10
N ALA A 42 3.71 1.31 13.69
CA ALA A 42 5.14 1.53 13.82
C ALA A 42 5.55 1.38 15.30
N GLY A 43 6.50 0.49 15.62
CA GLY A 43 6.93 0.26 16.99
C GLY A 43 5.91 -0.44 17.89
N TYR A 44 4.89 -1.09 17.32
CA TYR A 44 3.93 -1.89 18.09
C TYR A 44 4.63 -3.03 18.86
N ASN A 45 5.59 -3.68 18.22
CA ASN A 45 6.51 -4.59 18.89
C ASN A 45 7.65 -3.77 19.50
N GLN A 46 7.86 -3.90 20.81
CA GLN A 46 8.95 -3.21 21.50
C GLN A 46 10.32 -3.66 20.98
N GLY A 47 11.25 -2.71 20.86
CA GLY A 47 12.57 -2.94 20.28
C GLY A 47 12.64 -2.62 18.79
N LEU A 48 13.74 -3.03 18.15
CA LEU A 48 14.02 -2.77 16.74
C LEU A 48 13.49 -3.93 15.87
N ASN A 49 12.62 -3.61 14.93
CA ASN A 49 12.13 -4.53 13.91
C ASN A 49 12.60 -4.07 12.54
N ILE A 50 13.18 -4.98 11.75
CA ILE A 50 13.62 -4.71 10.38
C ILE A 50 13.00 -5.77 9.49
N ASN A 51 12.34 -5.34 8.42
CA ASN A 51 11.73 -6.22 7.43
C ASN A 51 12.17 -5.82 6.03
N ALA A 52 12.56 -6.80 5.23
CA ALA A 52 12.84 -6.64 3.81
C ALA A 52 11.93 -7.59 3.02
N SER A 53 11.28 -7.09 1.98
CA SER A 53 10.43 -7.89 1.11
C SER A 53 10.77 -7.61 -0.35
N TYR A 54 10.82 -8.67 -1.14
CA TYR A 54 10.96 -8.61 -2.59
C TYR A 54 9.80 -9.37 -3.21
N ARG A 55 9.03 -8.72 -4.09
CA ARG A 55 7.88 -9.31 -4.76
C ARG A 55 7.98 -9.08 -6.25
N THR A 56 7.97 -10.17 -7.01
CA THR A 56 7.80 -10.15 -8.47
C THR A 56 6.43 -10.74 -8.80
N GLN A 57 5.74 -10.17 -9.79
CA GLN A 57 4.47 -10.70 -10.30
C GLN A 57 4.62 -11.00 -11.79
N TRP A 58 3.75 -11.85 -12.35
CA TRP A 58 3.66 -12.12 -13.79
C TRP A 58 5.02 -12.28 -14.49
N THR A 59 5.92 -13.09 -13.91
CA THR A 59 7.33 -13.23 -14.30
C THR A 59 7.57 -13.64 -15.77
N ARG A 60 6.52 -14.08 -16.46
CA ARG A 60 6.56 -14.45 -17.88
C ARG A 60 6.29 -13.27 -18.83
N ILE A 61 5.95 -12.09 -18.31
CA ILE A 61 5.65 -10.89 -19.09
C ILE A 61 6.86 -9.93 -19.02
N PRO A 62 7.45 -9.53 -20.17
CA PRO A 62 8.51 -8.52 -20.18
C PRO A 62 8.07 -7.22 -19.51
N GLY A 63 8.91 -6.65 -18.67
CA GLY A 63 8.57 -5.46 -17.88
C GLY A 63 7.63 -5.74 -16.71
N SER A 64 7.53 -6.99 -16.25
CA SER A 64 6.68 -7.38 -15.14
C SER A 64 6.93 -6.56 -13.86
N PRO A 65 5.88 -6.29 -13.04
CA PRO A 65 6.02 -5.53 -11.82
C PRO A 65 6.97 -6.19 -10.80
N VAL A 66 7.89 -5.41 -10.28
CA VAL A 66 8.82 -5.77 -9.21
C VAL A 66 8.73 -4.71 -8.12
N VAL A 67 8.38 -5.16 -6.92
CA VAL A 67 8.24 -4.30 -5.73
C VAL A 67 9.26 -4.74 -4.69
N GLN A 68 10.03 -3.80 -4.19
CA GLN A 68 10.97 -3.99 -3.09
C GLN A 68 10.55 -3.08 -1.94
N ASN A 69 10.46 -3.63 -0.73
CA ASN A 69 10.24 -2.82 0.46
C ASN A 69 11.32 -3.13 1.48
N LEU A 70 11.82 -2.08 2.11
CA LEU A 70 12.60 -2.14 3.33
C LEU A 70 11.86 -1.30 4.37
N THR A 71 11.59 -1.88 5.53
CA THR A 71 11.07 -1.13 6.68
C THR A 71 11.95 -1.37 7.88
N ALA A 72 12.13 -0.33 8.66
CA ALA A 72 12.67 -0.43 10.00
C ALA A 72 11.75 0.35 10.93
N ASP A 73 11.35 -0.25 12.04
CA ASP A 73 10.59 0.43 13.07
C ASP A 73 11.16 0.09 14.45
N PHE A 74 11.13 1.08 15.33
CA PHE A 74 11.62 0.96 16.70
C PHE A 74 10.50 1.37 17.65
N GLY A 75 10.13 0.43 18.52
CA GLY A 75 9.06 0.59 19.50
C GLY A 75 9.57 0.75 20.91
N THR A 76 9.02 1.73 21.63
CA THR A 76 9.07 1.83 23.09
C THR A 76 7.67 1.61 23.66
N GLU A 77 7.48 1.74 24.97
CA GLU A 77 6.17 1.50 25.59
C GLU A 77 5.07 2.48 25.11
N LYS A 78 5.42 3.72 24.79
CA LYS A 78 4.46 4.78 24.45
C LYS A 78 4.65 5.34 23.04
N VAL A 79 5.82 5.18 22.46
CA VAL A 79 6.21 5.83 21.20
C VAL A 79 6.84 4.80 20.28
N GLY A 80 6.48 4.87 19.01
CA GLY A 80 7.13 4.15 17.92
C GLY A 80 7.63 5.10 16.87
N VAL A 81 8.77 4.79 16.26
CA VAL A 81 9.26 5.48 15.06
C VAL A 81 9.47 4.45 13.96
N GLY A 82 9.17 4.83 12.72
CA GLY A 82 9.24 3.93 11.58
C GLY A 82 9.82 4.62 10.35
N LEU A 83 10.49 3.84 9.52
CA LEU A 83 10.97 4.23 8.21
C LEU A 83 10.55 3.16 7.21
N ASN A 84 9.93 3.58 6.11
CA ASN A 84 9.58 2.72 4.98
C ASN A 84 10.25 3.26 3.72
N ILE A 85 11.03 2.42 3.07
CA ILE A 85 11.62 2.67 1.76
C ILE A 85 11.02 1.65 0.80
N ASN A 86 10.35 2.15 -0.22
CA ASN A 86 9.71 1.35 -1.25
C ASN A 86 10.26 1.72 -2.63
N PHE A 87 10.62 0.69 -3.39
CA PHE A 87 10.99 0.80 -4.79
C PHE A 87 10.04 -0.05 -5.61
N ASP A 88 9.34 0.56 -6.55
CA ASP A 88 8.45 -0.12 -7.48
C ASP A 88 8.93 0.11 -8.91
N LYS A 89 8.98 -0.97 -9.69
CA LYS A 89 9.26 -0.97 -11.12
C LYS A 89 8.16 -1.75 -11.82
N ALA A 90 7.42 -1.09 -12.70
CA ALA A 90 6.44 -1.70 -13.59
C ALA A 90 6.67 -1.20 -15.01
N GLY A 91 7.27 -2.04 -15.86
CA GLY A 91 7.69 -1.64 -17.21
C GLY A 91 8.66 -0.45 -17.18
N LEU A 92 8.25 0.63 -17.83
CA LEU A 92 8.98 1.90 -17.88
C LEU A 92 8.78 2.75 -16.62
N GLN A 93 7.70 2.51 -15.88
CA GLN A 93 7.39 3.30 -14.69
C GLN A 93 8.27 2.85 -13.53
N ARG A 94 8.93 3.84 -12.92
CA ARG A 94 9.73 3.66 -11.71
C ARG A 94 9.20 4.61 -10.65
N GLN A 95 8.94 4.06 -9.47
CA GLN A 95 8.51 4.83 -8.30
C GLN A 95 9.46 4.54 -7.14
N SER A 96 9.88 5.60 -6.48
CA SER A 96 10.70 5.52 -5.27
C SER A 96 10.00 6.33 -4.19
N ARG A 97 9.73 5.70 -3.05
CA ARG A 97 9.02 6.30 -1.95
C ARG A 97 9.80 6.09 -0.67
N VAL A 98 9.95 7.16 0.11
CA VAL A 98 10.55 7.14 1.43
C VAL A 98 9.56 7.79 2.38
N VAL A 99 9.16 7.08 3.44
CA VAL A 99 8.17 7.54 4.42
C VAL A 99 8.74 7.36 5.82
N GLY A 100 8.85 8.46 6.56
CA GLY A 100 9.06 8.45 8.00
C GLY A 100 7.73 8.48 8.72
N THR A 101 7.61 7.72 9.81
CA THR A 101 6.40 7.61 10.62
C THR A 101 6.73 7.77 12.08
N TYR A 102 5.86 8.47 12.79
CA TYR A 102 5.84 8.55 14.24
C TYR A 102 4.50 8.01 14.75
N ALA A 103 4.55 7.09 15.69
CA ALA A 103 3.38 6.48 16.32
C ALA A 103 3.37 6.73 17.83
N TYR A 104 2.18 6.90 18.39
CA TYR A 104 1.96 7.06 19.82
C TYR A 104 0.93 6.05 20.30
N HIS A 105 1.32 5.24 21.29
CA HIS A 105 0.49 4.19 21.87
C HIS A 105 0.00 4.64 23.26
N LEU A 106 -1.25 5.09 23.32
CA LEU A 106 -1.91 5.51 24.54
C LEU A 106 -2.64 4.31 25.17
N LYS A 107 -2.08 3.75 26.25
CA LYS A 107 -2.77 2.77 27.08
C LYS A 107 -3.84 3.47 27.91
N LEU A 108 -5.09 3.03 27.83
CA LEU A 108 -6.17 3.49 28.71
C LEU A 108 -6.13 2.65 30.00
N ASN A 109 -6.47 3.23 31.15
CA ASN A 109 -6.38 2.62 32.50
C ASN A 109 -6.70 1.11 32.55
N ASN A 110 -5.88 0.32 33.25
CA ASN A 110 -6.07 -1.06 33.78
C ASN A 110 -6.89 -2.10 32.97
N SER A 111 -7.17 -1.83 31.71
CA SER A 111 -7.81 -2.73 30.76
C SER A 111 -6.91 -2.80 29.54
N ASP A 112 -6.91 -3.93 28.82
CA ASP A 112 -6.19 -4.15 27.55
C ASP A 112 -6.62 -3.23 26.38
N LYS A 113 -7.22 -2.08 26.70
CA LYS A 113 -7.66 -1.08 25.73
C LYS A 113 -6.52 -0.08 25.53
N ALA A 114 -5.97 -0.09 24.33
CA ALA A 114 -5.01 0.92 23.89
C ALA A 114 -5.56 1.65 22.66
N LEU A 115 -5.23 2.94 22.58
CA LEU A 115 -5.50 3.76 21.42
C LEU A 115 -4.16 4.11 20.75
N HIS A 116 -4.05 3.84 19.46
CA HIS A 116 -2.81 4.03 18.72
C HIS A 116 -3.01 5.11 17.66
N PHE A 117 -2.11 6.09 17.66
CA PHE A 117 -2.07 7.16 16.69
C PHE A 117 -0.81 7.03 15.86
N GLY A 118 -0.89 7.34 14.57
CA GLY A 118 0.25 7.33 13.66
C GLY A 118 0.21 8.54 12.75
N LEU A 119 1.35 9.21 12.59
CA LEU A 119 1.55 10.30 11.66
C LEU A 119 2.72 9.94 10.74
N SER A 120 2.49 9.99 9.43
CA SER A 120 3.51 9.70 8.43
C SER A 120 3.75 10.90 7.55
N VAL A 121 5.01 11.12 7.22
CA VAL A 121 5.46 12.09 6.22
C VAL A 121 6.39 11.37 5.25
N GLY A 122 6.30 11.68 3.97
CA GLY A 122 7.12 11.01 3.00
C GLY A 122 7.32 11.78 1.71
N PHE A 123 8.35 11.38 1.00
CA PHE A 123 8.66 11.84 -0.34
C PHE A 123 8.42 10.70 -1.32
N MET A 124 7.81 11.03 -2.46
CA MET A 124 7.54 10.08 -3.53
C MET A 124 7.98 10.69 -4.84
N GLN A 125 8.84 9.97 -5.56
CA GLN A 125 9.27 10.33 -6.89
C GLN A 125 8.80 9.26 -7.87
N GLN A 126 8.05 9.68 -8.89
CA GLN A 126 7.63 8.84 -9.99
C GLN A 126 8.29 9.35 -11.27
N ARG A 127 8.88 8.43 -12.05
CA ARG A 127 9.53 8.75 -13.31
C ARG A 127 9.31 7.64 -14.34
N LEU A 128 9.41 8.00 -15.62
CA LEU A 128 9.48 7.06 -16.72
C LEU A 128 10.95 6.84 -17.11
N SER A 129 11.37 5.59 -17.17
CA SER A 129 12.71 5.17 -17.55
C SER A 129 12.78 5.00 -19.06
N GLN A 130 13.33 6.00 -19.76
CA GLN A 130 13.54 5.96 -21.21
C GLN A 130 14.59 4.93 -21.65
N GLN A 131 15.40 4.43 -20.71
CA GLN A 131 16.46 3.45 -20.95
C GLN A 131 15.92 2.05 -21.29
N ASP A 132 14.68 1.77 -20.87
CA ASP A 132 14.00 0.50 -21.11
C ASP A 132 12.99 0.62 -22.30
N LEU A 133 12.98 1.76 -23.02
CA LEU A 133 12.13 1.97 -24.19
C LEU A 133 12.65 1.16 -25.39
N VAL A 134 11.82 0.26 -25.91
CA VAL A 134 12.02 -0.33 -27.23
C VAL A 134 11.23 0.53 -28.23
N GLY A 135 11.89 1.58 -28.76
CA GLY A 135 11.27 2.57 -29.66
C GLY A 135 12.24 3.69 -30.07
N ASN A 136 11.79 4.65 -30.87
CA ASN A 136 12.60 5.82 -31.24
C ASN A 136 12.76 6.73 -30.01
N ILE A 137 14.00 6.97 -29.58
CA ILE A 137 14.34 7.81 -28.41
C ILE A 137 13.88 9.26 -28.61
N ASN A 138 13.66 9.68 -29.87
CA ASN A 138 13.17 11.01 -30.25
C ASN A 138 11.64 11.07 -30.46
N ASP A 139 10.87 10.07 -30.00
CA ASP A 139 9.40 10.09 -30.12
C ASP A 139 8.79 11.18 -29.21
N PRO A 140 8.15 12.24 -29.78
CA PRO A 140 7.58 13.33 -29.01
C PRO A 140 6.50 12.90 -28.02
N LEU A 141 5.79 11.79 -28.28
CA LEU A 141 4.73 11.28 -27.40
C LEU A 141 5.29 10.67 -26.11
N ALA A 142 6.48 10.07 -26.16
CA ALA A 142 7.17 9.58 -24.97
C ALA A 142 7.78 10.73 -24.14
N MET A 143 8.09 11.86 -24.77
CA MET A 143 8.62 13.07 -24.12
C MET A 143 7.52 13.95 -23.50
N ASN A 144 6.30 13.91 -24.04
CA ASN A 144 5.17 14.76 -23.62
C ASN A 144 4.22 14.08 -22.62
N TYR A 145 4.64 13.06 -21.87
CA TYR A 145 3.78 12.30 -20.94
C TYR A 145 3.07 13.14 -19.86
N ASN A 146 3.44 14.42 -19.69
CA ASN A 146 2.84 15.35 -18.73
C ASN A 146 2.44 16.71 -19.35
N GLN A 147 2.26 16.79 -20.67
CA GLN A 147 1.65 17.96 -21.33
C GLN A 147 0.18 17.70 -21.67
#